data_AF-A0AAU5HF45-F1
#
_entry.id   AF-A0AAU5HF45-F1
#
_cell.length_a   1.000
_cell.length_b   1.000
_cell.length_c   1.000
_cell.angle_alpha   90.00
_cell.angle_beta   90.00
_cell.angle_gamma   90.00
#
_symmetry.space_group_name_H-M   'P 1'
#
loop_
_entity.id
_entity.type
_entity.pdbx_description
1 polymer ?
#
loop_
_entity_poly.entity_id
_entity_poly.type
_entity_poly.pdbx_seq_one_letter_code
_entity_poly.pdbx_strand_id
1 'polypeptide(L)'
;MHISTSKVELYAAIRRDHRAGLSMRALERKYGVTWRTIRKALDSNWPEPRKKQAPRPTRLDPYKPLIDGMLQADLDAPPKQKHTVKRIGCGSV
;
A
#
# COMPACT_ATOMS: atom_id res chain seq x y z
N MET A 1 -6.37 -1.48 23.33
CA MET A 1 -6.75 -2.79 22.79
C MET A 1 -6.92 -2.64 21.29
N HIS A 2 -5.94 -3.09 20.50
CA HIS A 2 -6.05 -3.06 19.05
C HIS A 2 -6.88 -4.27 18.63
N ILE A 3 -8.14 -4.03 18.30
CA ILE A 3 -8.99 -5.07 17.72
C ILE A 3 -8.47 -5.27 16.29
N SER A 4 -7.63 -6.30 16.10
CA SER A 4 -7.21 -6.79 14.80
C SER A 4 -8.34 -7.58 14.12
N THR A 5 -9.53 -6.99 14.04
CA THR A 5 -10.65 -7.47 13.24
C THR A 5 -10.49 -6.97 11.80
N SER A 6 -10.96 -7.78 10.86
CA SER A 6 -11.05 -7.36 9.47
C SER A 6 -11.90 -6.08 9.34
N LYS A 7 -11.63 -5.26 8.30
CA LYS A 7 -12.38 -4.01 8.07
C LYS A 7 -13.90 -4.26 7.91
N VAL A 8 -14.28 -5.45 7.45
CA VAL A 8 -15.67 -5.89 7.29
C VAL A 8 -16.34 -6.08 8.64
N GLU A 9 -15.69 -6.78 9.57
CA GLU A 9 -16.18 -6.98 10.94
C GLU A 9 -16.33 -5.66 11.69
N LEU A 10 -15.38 -4.73 11.52
CA LEU A 10 -15.49 -3.38 12.08
C LEU A 10 -16.75 -2.67 11.59
N TYR A 11 -17.05 -2.74 10.29
CA TYR A 11 -18.24 -2.09 9.72
C TYR A 11 -19.53 -2.74 10.24
N ALA A 12 -19.56 -4.07 10.37
CA ALA A 12 -20.69 -4.80 10.94
C ALA A 12 -20.91 -4.42 12.41
N ALA A 13 -19.83 -4.31 13.20
CA ALA A 13 -19.89 -3.93 14.61
C ALA A 13 -20.42 -2.50 14.79
N ILE A 14 -19.92 -1.54 14.00
CA ILE A 14 -20.41 -0.14 14.01
C ILE A 14 -21.92 -0.10 13.72
N ARG A 15 -22.40 -0.84 12.72
CA ARG A 15 -23.84 -0.89 12.41
C ARG A 15 -24.68 -1.48 13.53
N ARG A 16 -24.19 -2.56 14.17
CA ARG A 16 -24.86 -3.19 15.31
C ARG A 16 -25.02 -2.21 16.47
N ASP A 17 -23.93 -1.55 16.82
CA ASP A 17 -23.89 -0.62 17.94
C ASP A 17 -24.66 0.67 17.68
N HIS A 18 -24.64 1.17 16.44
CA HIS A 18 -25.47 2.29 16.04
C HIS A 18 -26.98 1.96 16.13
N ARG A 19 -27.38 0.74 15.74
CA ARG A 19 -28.77 0.26 15.92
C ARG A 19 -29.14 0.10 17.39
N ALA A 20 -28.17 -0.18 18.26
CA ALA A 20 -28.35 -0.21 19.71
C ALA A 20 -28.46 1.20 20.35
N GLY A 21 -28.47 2.27 19.55
CA GLY A 21 -28.67 3.64 20.02
C GLY A 21 -27.39 4.39 20.41
N LEU A 22 -26.21 3.83 20.12
CA LEU A 22 -24.95 4.52 20.41
C LEU A 22 -24.76 5.73 19.48
N SER A 23 -24.45 6.88 20.07
CA SER A 23 -24.16 8.10 19.32
C SER A 23 -22.87 7.96 18.52
N MET A 24 -22.74 8.77 17.45
CA MET A 24 -21.52 8.77 16.63
C MET A 24 -20.25 9.02 17.46
N ARG A 25 -20.31 9.90 18.46
CA ARG A 25 -19.16 10.18 19.36
C ARG A 25 -18.83 9.02 20.29
N ALA A 26 -19.82 8.23 20.71
CA ALA A 26 -19.58 7.02 21.49
C ALA A 26 -18.90 5.93 20.62
N LEU A 27 -19.33 5.78 19.37
CA LEU A 27 -18.73 4.86 18.40
C LEU A 27 -17.27 5.22 18.10
N GLU A 28 -16.95 6.50 17.93
CA GLU A 28 -15.56 6.95 17.71
C GLU A 28 -14.64 6.55 18.87
N ARG A 29 -15.09 6.77 20.11
CA ARG A 29 -14.31 6.42 21.32
C ARG A 29 -14.18 4.91 21.49
N LYS A 30 -15.25 4.15 21.21
CA LYS A 30 -15.28 2.69 21.38
C LYS A 30 -14.39 1.97 20.36
N TYR A 31 -14.44 2.38 19.10
CA TYR A 31 -13.72 1.70 18.01
C TYR A 31 -12.42 2.40 17.59
N GLY A 32 -12.11 3.58 18.14
CA GLY A 32 -10.92 4.35 17.78
C GLY A 32 -10.91 4.82 16.32
N VAL A 33 -12.11 5.05 15.75
CA VAL A 33 -12.29 5.45 14.35
C VAL A 33 -12.77 6.89 14.25
N THR A 34 -12.57 7.50 13.09
CA THR A 34 -13.10 8.85 12.81
C THR A 34 -14.57 8.80 12.39
N TRP A 35 -15.32 9.88 12.60
CA TRP A 35 -16.69 10.04 12.11
C TRP A 35 -16.88 9.69 10.63
N ARG A 36 -15.86 9.94 9.78
CA ARG A 36 -15.89 9.60 8.36
C ARG A 36 -15.98 8.09 8.14
N THR A 37 -15.26 7.31 8.94
CA THR A 37 -15.31 5.84 8.89
C THR A 37 -16.65 5.32 9.37
N ILE A 38 -17.22 5.93 10.42
CA ILE A 38 -18.55 5.56 10.94
C ILE A 38 -19.62 5.85 9.88
N ARG A 39 -19.62 7.05 9.30
CA ARG A 39 -20.55 7.41 8.22
C ARG A 39 -20.45 6.45 7.04
N LYS A 40 -19.23 6.13 6.59
CA LYS A 40 -19.01 5.11 5.55
C LYS A 40 -19.57 3.73 5.93
N ALA A 41 -19.43 3.30 7.18
CA ALA A 41 -19.96 2.02 7.64
C ALA A 41 -21.49 1.98 7.71
N LEU A 42 -22.13 3.14 7.93
CA LEU A 42 -23.59 3.29 7.89
C LEU A 42 -24.10 3.35 6.44
N ASP A 43 -23.38 4.04 5.56
CA ASP A 43 -23.78 4.22 4.15
C ASP A 43 -23.52 2.96 3.30
N SER A 44 -22.45 2.21 3.57
CA SER A 44 -22.07 1.03 2.76
C SER A 44 -21.91 -0.24 3.58
N ASN A 45 -22.49 -1.34 3.08
CA ASN A 45 -22.39 -2.64 3.75
C ASN A 45 -20.95 -3.19 3.72
N TRP A 46 -20.27 -2.96 2.58
CA TRP A 46 -18.91 -3.40 2.29
C TRP A 46 -17.94 -2.23 2.36
N PRO A 47 -16.80 -2.40 3.05
CA PRO A 47 -15.76 -1.39 3.04
C PRO A 47 -15.11 -1.30 1.66
N GLU A 48 -15.08 -0.10 1.09
CA GLU A 48 -14.36 0.13 -0.16
C GLU A 48 -12.89 -0.33 -0.01
N PRO A 49 -12.34 -1.08 -0.99
CA PRO A 49 -10.94 -1.46 -0.99
C PRO A 49 -10.06 -0.21 -0.96
N ARG A 50 -8.90 -0.32 -0.33
CA ARG A 50 -7.97 0.81 -0.27
C ARG A 50 -7.56 1.14 -1.71
N LYS A 51 -7.78 2.39 -2.13
CA LYS A 51 -7.29 2.89 -3.41
C LYS A 51 -5.77 2.66 -3.46
N LYS A 52 -5.32 1.88 -4.45
CA LYS A 52 -3.89 1.74 -4.72
C LYS A 52 -3.39 3.12 -5.14
N GLN A 53 -2.32 3.58 -4.49
CA GLN A 53 -1.68 4.81 -4.93
C GLN A 53 -1.13 4.57 -6.33
N ALA A 54 -1.31 5.54 -7.22
CA ALA A 54 -0.64 5.52 -8.51
C ALA A 54 0.88 5.42 -8.27
N PRO A 55 1.61 4.67 -9.12
CA PRO A 55 3.07 4.71 -9.09
C PRO A 55 3.53 6.16 -9.15
N ARG A 56 4.33 6.59 -8.18
CA ARG A 56 4.89 7.94 -8.18
C ARG A 56 6.06 7.97 -9.14
N PRO A 57 6.13 8.98 -10.03
CA PRO A 57 7.29 9.11 -10.87
C PRO A 57 8.52 9.36 -10.01
N THR A 58 9.60 8.64 -10.32
CA THR A 58 10.90 8.81 -9.67
C THR A 58 11.83 9.61 -10.56
N ARG A 59 12.83 10.26 -9.98
CA ARG A 59 13.88 10.96 -10.76
C ARG A 59 14.66 10.03 -11.69
N LEU A 60 14.59 8.72 -11.46
CA LEU A 60 15.20 7.69 -12.29
C LEU A 60 14.37 7.36 -13.53
N ASP A 61 13.08 7.69 -13.56
CA ASP A 61 12.19 7.30 -14.67
C ASP A 61 12.67 7.79 -16.04
N PRO A 62 13.21 9.01 -16.22
CA PRO A 62 13.76 9.45 -17.49
C PRO A 62 15.01 8.65 -17.92
N TYR A 63 15.74 8.07 -16.96
CA TYR A 63 17.00 7.36 -17.21
C TYR A 63 16.84 5.84 -17.31
N LYS A 64 15.68 5.29 -16.92
CA LYS A 64 15.36 3.86 -17.09
C LYS A 64 15.65 3.33 -18.50
N PRO A 65 15.21 3.97 -19.60
CA PRO A 65 15.49 3.44 -20.94
C PRO A 65 16.99 3.41 -21.27
N LEU A 66 17.77 4.36 -20.75
CA LEU A 66 19.21 4.36 -20.89
C LEU A 66 19.84 3.19 -20.13
N ILE A 67 19.43 2.98 -18.88
CA ILE A 67 19.91 1.88 -18.03
C ILE A 67 19.53 0.54 -18.65
N ASP A 68 18.29 0.38 -19.12
CA ASP A 68 17.82 -0.85 -19.76
C ASP A 68 18.61 -1.14 -21.04
N GLY A 69 18.94 -0.12 -21.83
CA GLY A 69 19.81 -0.25 -23.00
C GLY A 69 21.22 -0.71 -22.64
N MET A 70 21.80 -0.16 -21.57
CA MET A 70 23.11 -0.60 -21.05
C MET A 70 23.07 -2.06 -20.58
N LEU A 71 22.03 -2.45 -19.85
CA LEU A 71 21.85 -3.82 -19.36
C LEU A 71 21.64 -4.82 -20.49
N GLN A 72 20.90 -4.44 -21.54
CA GLN A 72 20.67 -5.31 -22.70
C GLN A 72 21.96 -5.50 -23.51
N ALA A 73 22.73 -4.44 -23.74
CA ALA A 73 24.02 -4.52 -24.44
C ALA A 73 25.02 -5.42 -23.70
N ASP A 74 24.96 -5.44 -22.37
CA ASP A 74 25.80 -6.30 -21.53
C ASP A 74 25.50 -7.80 -21.66
N LEU A 75 24.31 -8.19 -22.10
CA LEU A 75 23.98 -9.59 -22.34
C LEU A 75 24.77 -10.15 -23.53
N ASP A 76 24.92 -9.36 -24.57
CA ASP A 76 25.60 -9.71 -25.83
C ASP A 76 27.10 -9.41 -25.82
N ALA A 77 27.58 -8.67 -24.81
CA ALA A 77 28.99 -8.34 -24.68
C ALA A 77 29.87 -9.58 -24.40
N PRO A 78 31.14 -9.59 -24.85
CA PRO A 78 32.11 -10.61 -24.46
C PRO A 78 32.20 -10.76 -22.94
N PRO A 79 32.54 -11.95 -22.39
CA PRO A 79 32.54 -12.20 -20.94
C PRO A 79 33.37 -11.22 -20.11
N LYS A 80 34.43 -10.65 -20.70
CA LYS A 80 35.30 -9.62 -20.09
C LYS A 80 34.79 -8.18 -20.24
N GLN A 81 33.66 -7.95 -20.90
CA GLN A 81 33.05 -6.63 -21.10
C GLN A 81 31.67 -6.52 -20.45
N LYS A 82 31.06 -7.61 -19.97
CA LYS A 82 29.78 -7.56 -19.23
C LYS A 82 29.92 -6.78 -17.92
N HIS A 83 29.07 -5.78 -17.68
CA HIS A 83 29.00 -5.09 -16.40
C HIS A 83 28.06 -5.86 -15.46
N THR A 84 28.48 -7.07 -15.07
CA THR A 84 27.78 -7.84 -14.05
C THR A 84 28.02 -7.22 -12.67
N VAL A 85 27.07 -7.39 -11.74
CA VAL A 85 27.18 -6.88 -10.36
C VAL A 85 28.51 -7.26 -9.72
N LYS A 86 29.01 -8.48 -9.98
CA LYS A 86 30.32 -8.99 -9.50
C LYS A 86 31.53 -8.19 -10.02
N ARG A 87 31.41 -7.47 -11.13
CA ARG A 87 32.49 -6.67 -11.74
C ARG A 87 32.37 -5.18 -11.49
N ILE A 88 31.15 -4.64 -11.42
CA ILE A 88 30.93 -3.22 -11.07
C ILE A 88 31.15 -3.00 -9.57
N GLY A 89 30.77 -3.98 -8.74
CA GLY A 89 30.95 -3.93 -7.29
C GLY A 89 31.82 -5.10 -6.81
N CYS A 90 33.08 -4.84 -6.50
CA CYS A 90 33.78 -5.71 -5.55
C CYS A 90 33.73 -5.06 -4.16
N GLY A 91 32.89 -5.62 -3.28
CA GLY A 91 32.86 -5.32 -1.84
C GLY A 91 31.46 -5.40 -1.20
N SER A 92 31.25 -6.40 -0.33
CA SER A 92 30.11 -6.66 0.59
C SER A 92 28.77 -7.03 -0.07
N VAL A 93 28.09 -8.14 0.20
CA VAL A 93 28.01 -9.11 1.33
C VAL A 93 27.61 -10.47 0.77
#